data_AF-A0A383BJ29-F1
#
_entry.id   AF-A0A383BJ29-F1
#
_cell.length_a   1.000
_cell.length_b   1.000
_cell.length_c   1.000
_cell.angle_alpha   90.00
_cell.angle_beta   90.00
_cell.angle_gamma   90.00
#
_symmetry.space_group_name_H-M   'P 1'
#
loop_
_entity.id
_entity.type
_entity.pdbx_description
1 polymer ?
#
loop_
_entity_poly.entity_id
_entity_poly.type
_entity_poly.pdbx_seq_one_letter_code
_entity_poly.pdbx_strand_id
1 'polypeptide(L)'
;EPDTAKCVDIATTAALKKMILPGIIAVSAPVLVGFLISPEALGGMLGGALLGCVLMALMMANAGGAWDNAKKHVEKGNFGGKGTDTHAATIVGDTVGDPFKDTSGPSMNILINVMAIVSLVIAPLL
;
A
#
# COMPACT_ATOMS: atom_id res chain seq x y z
N GLU A 1 11.44 -9.87 31.59
CA GLU A 1 10.16 -9.79 30.86
C GLU A 1 10.44 -9.20 29.47
N PRO A 2 9.67 -9.55 28.43
CA PRO A 2 9.82 -8.95 27.10
C PRO A 2 9.50 -7.43 27.15
N ASP A 3 10.35 -6.62 26.52
CA ASP A 3 10.19 -5.16 26.46
C ASP A 3 9.26 -4.77 25.29
N THR A 4 7.97 -4.67 25.59
CA THR A 4 6.95 -4.27 24.63
C THR A 4 7.03 -2.78 24.26
N ALA A 5 7.48 -1.93 25.19
CA ALA A 5 7.58 -0.48 24.99
C ALA A 5 8.57 -0.16 23.86
N LYS A 6 9.71 -0.86 23.83
CA LYS A 6 10.69 -0.71 22.76
C LYS A 6 10.16 -1.11 21.38
N CYS A 7 9.37 -2.19 21.28
CA CYS A 7 8.75 -2.60 20.02
C CYS A 7 7.76 -1.54 19.51
N VAL A 8 6.96 -0.96 20.42
CA VAL A 8 6.03 0.13 20.08
C VAL A 8 6.78 1.36 19.58
N ASP A 9 7.82 1.79 20.29
CA ASP A 9 8.61 2.97 19.92
C ASP A 9 9.24 2.85 18.52
N ILE A 10 9.80 1.69 18.20
CA ILE A 10 10.37 1.40 16.87
C ILE A 10 9.29 1.52 15.78
N ALA A 11 8.12 0.88 15.98
CA ALA A 11 7.04 0.90 15.01
C ALA A 11 6.48 2.31 14.81
N THR A 12 6.21 3.04 15.90
CA THR A 12 5.69 4.41 15.86
C THR A 12 6.65 5.38 15.17
N THR A 13 7.93 5.35 15.56
CA THR A 13 8.93 6.25 14.98
C THR A 13 9.15 5.97 13.49
N ALA A 14 9.15 4.70 13.08
CA ALA A 14 9.26 4.33 11.68
C ALA A 14 8.03 4.77 10.87
N ALA A 15 6.82 4.52 11.37
CA ALA A 15 5.58 4.91 10.71
C ALA A 15 5.53 6.42 10.45
N LEU A 16 5.75 7.23 11.49
CA LEU A 16 5.72 8.70 11.38
C LEU A 16 6.71 9.23 10.35
N LYS A 17 7.94 8.72 10.33
CA LYS A 17 8.97 9.16 9.37
C LYS A 17 8.66 8.71 7.94
N LYS A 18 8.16 7.50 7.75
CA LYS A 18 7.97 6.90 6.42
C LYS A 18 6.67 7.36 5.74
N MET A 19 5.66 7.79 6.50
CA MET A 19 4.40 8.31 5.94
C MET A 19 4.52 9.68 5.26
N ILE A 20 5.53 10.48 5.63
CA ILE A 20 5.73 11.83 5.08
C ILE A 20 5.98 11.79 3.57
N LEU A 21 6.86 10.89 3.13
CA LEU A 21 7.29 10.85 1.73
C LEU A 21 6.14 10.53 0.75
N PRO A 22 5.33 9.47 0.94
CA PRO A 22 4.16 9.22 0.09
C PRO A 22 3.15 10.37 0.09
N GLY A 23 2.93 10.98 1.26
CA GLY A 23 2.01 12.12 1.39
C GLY A 23 2.46 13.35 0.59
N ILE A 24 3.76 13.68 0.65
CA ILE A 24 4.33 14.78 -0.14
C ILE A 24 4.15 14.50 -1.63
N ILE A 25 4.51 13.29 -2.10
CA ILE A 25 4.39 12.94 -3.53
C ILE A 25 2.95 13.08 -4.01
N ALA A 26 1.98 12.60 -3.24
CA ALA A 26 0.56 12.65 -3.59
C ALA A 26 0.05 14.09 -3.81
N VAL A 27 0.54 15.05 -3.02
CA VAL A 27 0.11 16.45 -3.09
C VAL A 27 0.95 17.24 -4.10
N SER A 28 2.26 16.99 -4.17
CA SER A 28 3.15 17.77 -5.04
C SER A 28 3.06 17.36 -6.50
N ALA A 29 2.82 16.08 -6.82
CA ALA A 29 2.84 15.60 -8.20
C ALA A 29 1.77 16.28 -9.08
N PRO A 30 0.49 16.40 -8.67
CA PRO A 30 -0.51 17.15 -9.43
C PRO A 30 -0.13 18.61 -9.66
N VAL A 31 0.42 19.28 -8.63
CA VAL A 31 0.82 20.69 -8.71
C VAL A 31 1.96 20.86 -9.71
N LEU A 32 2.99 20.01 -9.63
CA LEU A 32 4.14 20.09 -10.53
C LEU A 32 3.74 19.79 -11.97
N VAL A 33 2.94 18.76 -12.22
CA VAL A 33 2.52 18.40 -13.59
C VAL A 33 1.57 19.46 -14.17
N GLY A 34 0.63 19.95 -13.37
CA GLY A 34 -0.31 20.99 -13.80
C GLY A 34 0.38 22.28 -14.22
N PHE A 35 1.25 22.84 -13.36
CA PHE A 35 1.89 24.14 -13.61
C PHE A 35 3.13 24.09 -14.51
N LEU A 36 3.89 22.97 -14.53
CA LEU A 36 5.14 22.89 -15.32
C LEU A 36 4.94 22.26 -16.70
N ILE A 37 3.93 21.41 -16.88
CA ILE A 37 3.71 20.69 -18.14
C ILE A 37 2.48 21.25 -18.86
N SER A 38 1.27 20.81 -18.48
CA SER A 38 0.01 21.36 -18.96
C SER A 38 -1.20 20.73 -18.24
N PRO A 39 -2.40 21.34 -18.32
CA PRO A 39 -3.63 20.75 -17.81
C PRO A 39 -3.98 19.40 -18.47
N GLU A 40 -3.72 19.25 -19.77
CA GLU A 40 -3.97 17.99 -20.50
C GLU A 40 -3.04 16.87 -20.03
N ALA A 41 -1.77 17.20 -19.76
CA ALA A 41 -0.81 16.25 -19.19
C ALA A 41 -1.22 15.80 -17.78
N LEU A 42 -1.79 16.71 -16.97
CA LEU A 42 -2.35 16.37 -15.66
C LEU A 42 -3.52 15.38 -15.79
N GLY A 43 -4.41 15.58 -16.76
CA GLY A 43 -5.48 14.64 -17.07
C GLY A 43 -4.94 13.25 -17.46
N GLY A 44 -3.91 13.20 -18.30
CA GLY A 44 -3.22 11.96 -18.66
C GLY A 44 -2.56 11.26 -17.47
N MET A 45 -1.92 12.02 -16.58
CA MET A 45 -1.33 11.50 -15.34
C MET A 45 -2.39 10.87 -14.44
N LEU A 46 -3.53 11.54 -14.22
CA LEU A 46 -4.62 11.01 -13.41
C LEU A 46 -5.22 9.74 -14.02
N GLY A 47 -5.42 9.71 -15.34
CA GLY A 47 -5.91 8.53 -16.04
C GLY A 47 -4.97 7.33 -15.91
N GLY A 48 -3.66 7.54 -16.11
CA GLY A 48 -2.65 6.49 -15.94
C GLY A 48 -2.51 6.04 -14.49
N ALA A 49 -2.52 6.98 -13.55
CA ALA A 49 -2.46 6.70 -12.11
C ALA A 49 -3.67 5.87 -11.65
N LEU A 50 -4.88 6.21 -12.12
CA LEU A 50 -6.09 5.45 -11.81
C LEU A 50 -5.95 3.99 -12.24
N LEU A 51 -5.63 3.76 -13.52
CA LEU A 51 -5.50 2.40 -14.07
C LEU A 51 -4.41 1.59 -13.35
N GLY A 52 -3.23 2.19 -13.16
CA GLY A 52 -2.12 1.53 -12.49
C GLY A 52 -2.41 1.21 -11.03
N CYS A 53 -2.92 2.18 -10.27
CA CYS A 53 -3.19 2.01 -8.85
C CYS A 53 -4.33 1.03 -8.58
N VAL A 54 -5.40 1.04 -9.39
CA VAL A 54 -6.51 0.09 -9.21
C VAL A 54 -6.06 -1.35 -9.44
N LEU A 55 -5.32 -1.62 -10.52
CA LEU A 55 -4.83 -2.96 -10.82
C LEU A 55 -3.87 -3.46 -9.74
N MET A 56 -2.95 -2.59 -9.28
CA MET A 56 -2.01 -2.93 -8.21
C MET A 56 -2.69 -3.12 -6.86
N ALA A 57 -3.66 -2.27 -6.51
CA ALA A 57 -4.42 -2.39 -5.26
C ALA A 57 -5.13 -3.74 -5.17
N LEU A 58 -5.82 -4.14 -6.24
CA LEU A 58 -6.52 -5.42 -6.31
C LEU A 58 -5.56 -6.60 -6.22
N MET A 59 -4.44 -6.55 -6.96
CA MET A 59 -3.42 -7.59 -6.92
C MET A 59 -2.85 -7.75 -5.50
N MET A 60 -2.44 -6.65 -4.87
CA MET A 60 -1.80 -6.67 -3.55
C MET A 60 -2.76 -7.15 -2.46
N ALA A 61 -4.01 -6.68 -2.47
CA ALA A 61 -5.03 -7.09 -1.51
C ALA A 61 -5.36 -8.59 -1.64
N ASN A 62 -5.58 -9.06 -2.87
CA ASN A 62 -5.95 -10.45 -3.12
C ASN A 62 -4.78 -11.42 -2.88
N ALA A 63 -3.57 -11.08 -3.32
CA ALA A 63 -2.39 -11.92 -3.11
C ALA A 63 -2.05 -12.03 -1.62
N GLY A 64 -2.03 -10.91 -0.89
CA GLY A 64 -1.78 -10.93 0.55
C GLY A 64 -2.86 -11.70 1.33
N GLY A 65 -4.13 -11.52 0.97
CA GLY A 65 -5.23 -12.28 1.57
C GLY A 65 -5.16 -13.78 1.27
N ALA A 66 -4.74 -14.15 0.06
CA ALA A 66 -4.53 -15.55 -0.32
C ALA A 66 -3.40 -16.20 0.50
N TRP A 67 -2.28 -15.50 0.69
CA TRP A 67 -1.17 -16.02 1.51
C TRP A 67 -1.53 -16.17 3.00
N ASP A 68 -2.23 -15.21 3.60
CA ASP A 68 -2.72 -15.33 4.99
C ASP A 68 -3.70 -16.50 5.14
N ASN A 69 -4.62 -16.64 4.18
CA ASN A 69 -5.59 -17.75 4.18
C ASN A 69 -4.91 -19.10 3.96
N ALA A 70 -3.88 -19.18 3.11
CA ALA A 70 -3.09 -20.40 2.93
C ALA A 70 -2.38 -20.80 4.22
N LYS A 71 -1.75 -19.85 4.92
CA LYS A 71 -1.15 -20.07 6.25
C LYS A 71 -2.20 -20.59 7.24
N LYS A 72 -3.35 -19.89 7.37
CA LYS A 72 -4.45 -20.33 8.25
C LYS A 72 -5.00 -21.71 7.88
N HIS A 73 -4.99 -22.07 6.60
CA HIS A 73 -5.42 -23.38 6.13
C HIS A 73 -4.48 -24.49 6.60
N VAL A 74 -3.16 -24.26 6.52
CA VAL A 74 -2.15 -25.18 7.05
C VAL A 74 -2.19 -25.25 8.57
N GLU A 75 -2.38 -24.12 9.25
CA GLU A 75 -2.49 -24.06 10.72
C GLU A 75 -3.67 -24.84 11.30
N LYS A 76 -4.72 -25.08 10.50
CA LYS A 76 -5.87 -25.92 10.85
C LYS A 76 -5.59 -27.43 10.76
N GLY A 77 -4.36 -27.83 10.41
CA GLY A 77 -3.95 -29.23 10.32
C GLY A 77 -3.92 -29.79 8.91
N ASN A 78 -4.27 -28.99 7.89
CA ASN A 78 -4.11 -29.41 6.50
C ASN A 78 -2.62 -29.36 6.13
N PHE A 79 -2.16 -30.27 5.28
CA PHE A 79 -0.76 -30.35 4.85
C PHE A 79 0.27 -30.45 5.99
N GLY A 80 -0.07 -31.14 7.07
CA GLY A 80 0.86 -31.48 8.16
C GLY A 80 0.78 -30.57 9.38
N GLY A 81 0.11 -29.43 9.31
CA GLY A 81 -0.12 -28.60 10.49
C GLY A 81 1.09 -27.74 10.90
N LYS A 82 0.99 -27.15 12.10
CA LYS A 82 1.99 -26.22 12.63
C LYS A 82 3.35 -26.89 12.88
N GLY A 83 4.43 -26.15 12.59
CA GLY A 83 5.80 -26.63 12.81
C GLY A 83 6.35 -27.52 11.70
N THR A 84 5.62 -27.68 10.60
CA THR A 84 6.11 -28.36 9.38
C THR A 84 6.80 -27.39 8.44
N ASP A 85 7.60 -27.92 7.50
CA ASP A 85 8.23 -27.10 6.45
C ASP A 85 7.18 -26.35 5.59
N THR A 86 6.02 -26.97 5.36
CA THR A 86 4.89 -26.32 4.69
C THR A 86 4.36 -25.13 5.48
N HIS A 87 4.26 -25.25 6.81
CA HIS A 87 3.86 -24.13 7.67
C HIS A 87 4.89 -23.01 7.64
N ALA A 88 6.18 -23.32 7.73
CA ALA A 88 7.24 -22.33 7.60
C ALA A 88 7.19 -21.58 6.25
N ALA A 89 6.96 -22.30 5.14
CA ALA A 89 6.83 -21.68 3.83
C ALA A 89 5.61 -20.75 3.72
N THR A 90 4.47 -21.14 4.30
CA THR A 90 3.27 -20.29 4.30
C THR A 90 3.39 -19.08 5.22
N ILE A 91 4.15 -19.16 6.31
CA ILE A 91 4.52 -18.00 7.14
C ILE A 91 5.32 -17.01 6.30
N VAL A 92 6.33 -17.47 5.55
CA VAL A 92 7.12 -16.60 4.66
C VAL A 92 6.21 -15.89 3.65
N GLY A 93 5.29 -16.63 3.01
CA GLY A 93 4.31 -16.04 2.09
C GLY A 93 3.44 -14.97 2.74
N ASP A 94 2.93 -15.20 3.95
CA ASP A 94 2.11 -14.22 4.68
C ASP A 94 2.91 -12.97 5.07
N THR A 95 4.16 -13.13 5.54
CA THR A 95 5.02 -11.98 5.87
C THR A 95 5.35 -11.09 4.67
N VAL A 96 5.40 -11.67 3.45
CA VAL A 96 5.50 -10.90 2.20
C VAL A 96 4.16 -10.24 1.86
N GLY A 97 3.05 -10.91 2.16
CA GLY A 97 1.69 -10.42 1.96
C GLY A 97 1.27 -9.29 2.89
N ASP A 98 1.81 -9.19 4.12
CA ASP A 98 1.44 -8.20 5.12
C ASP A 98 1.63 -6.75 4.62
N PRO A 99 2.80 -6.33 4.09
CA PRO A 99 2.94 -5.00 3.51
C PRO A 99 2.05 -4.75 2.28
N PHE A 100 1.64 -5.82 1.57
CA PHE A 100 0.80 -5.72 0.38
C PHE A 100 -0.65 -5.47 0.76
N LYS A 101 -1.23 -6.29 1.64
CA LYS A 101 -2.65 -6.21 2.00
C LYS A 101 -2.97 -5.12 3.03
N ASP A 102 -2.03 -4.80 3.93
CA ASP A 102 -2.32 -3.91 5.07
C ASP A 102 -1.71 -2.51 4.94
N THR A 103 -0.74 -2.31 4.05
CA THR A 103 -0.09 -1.01 3.86
C THR A 103 -0.25 -0.48 2.44
N SER A 104 0.37 -1.14 1.46
CA SER A 104 0.50 -0.59 0.11
C SER A 104 -0.83 -0.67 -0.66
N GLY A 105 -1.47 -1.83 -0.68
CA GLY A 105 -2.72 -2.07 -1.42
C GLY A 105 -3.83 -1.09 -1.06
N PRO A 106 -4.22 -0.96 0.23
CA PRO A 106 -5.23 0.00 0.65
C PRO A 106 -4.84 1.46 0.39
N SER A 107 -3.54 1.80 0.54
CA SER A 107 -3.05 3.16 0.35
C SER A 107 -3.13 3.64 -1.10
N MET A 108 -3.08 2.74 -2.08
CA MET A 108 -3.21 3.10 -3.51
C MET A 108 -4.55 3.79 -3.82
N ASN A 109 -5.65 3.37 -3.16
CA ASN A 109 -6.95 4.00 -3.35
C ASN A 109 -6.96 5.45 -2.80
N ILE A 110 -6.36 5.64 -1.62
CA ILE A 110 -6.24 6.97 -1.01
C ILE A 110 -5.36 7.87 -1.87
N LEU A 111 -4.26 7.34 -2.40
CA LEU A 111 -3.33 8.07 -3.27
C LEU A 111 -4.06 8.67 -4.48
N ILE A 112 -4.88 7.87 -5.18
CA ILE A 112 -5.66 8.34 -6.33
C ILE A 112 -6.63 9.45 -5.92
N ASN A 113 -7.39 9.24 -4.84
CA ASN A 113 -8.39 10.21 -4.40
C ASN A 113 -7.75 11.55 -4.00
N VAL A 114 -6.62 11.52 -3.30
CA VAL A 114 -5.88 12.75 -2.93
C VAL A 114 -5.36 13.45 -4.18
N MET A 115 -4.73 12.72 -5.12
CA MET A 115 -4.23 13.32 -6.36
C MET A 115 -5.37 13.95 -7.18
N ALA A 116 -6.52 13.29 -7.27
CA ALA A 116 -7.69 13.80 -7.99
C ALA A 116 -8.28 15.06 -7.32
N ILE A 117 -8.42 15.07 -6.00
CA ILE A 117 -8.93 16.23 -5.25
C ILE A 117 -7.98 17.42 -5.39
N VAL A 118 -6.67 17.20 -5.22
CA VAL A 118 -5.66 18.27 -5.38
C VAL A 118 -5.71 18.84 -6.80
N SER A 119 -5.78 17.97 -7.82
CA SER A 119 -5.90 18.38 -9.21
C SER A 119 -7.15 19.23 -9.46
N LEU A 120 -8.29 18.83 -8.89
CA LEU A 120 -9.55 19.56 -9.02
C LEU A 120 -9.48 20.94 -8.35
N VAL A 121 -8.82 21.05 -7.20
CA VAL A 121 -8.65 22.32 -6.47
C VAL A 121 -7.77 23.29 -7.26
N ILE A 122 -6.71 22.81 -7.92
CA ILE A 122 -5.82 23.67 -8.71
C ILE A 122 -6.35 23.95 -10.13
N ALA A 123 -7.31 23.19 -10.63
CA ALA A 123 -7.79 23.31 -12.01
C ALA A 123 -8.23 24.74 -12.43
N PRO A 124 -8.89 25.56 -11.58
CA PRO A 124 -9.23 26.95 -11.95
C PRO A 124 -8.02 27.90 -12.05
N LEU A 125 -6.84 27.48 -11.58
CA LEU A 125 -5.60 28.26 -11.56
C LEU A 125 -4.63 27.89 -12.68
N LEU A 126 -4.93 26.81 -13.42
CA LEU A 126 -4.15 26.29 -14.55
C LEU A 126 -4.72 26.81 -15.88
#